data_AF-X1URG4-F1
#
_entry.id   AF-X1URG4-F1
#
_cell.length_a   1.000
_cell.length_b   1.000
_cell.length_c   1.000
_cell.angle_alpha   90.00
_cell.angle_beta   90.00
_cell.angle_gamma   90.00
#
_symmetry.space_group_name_H-M   'P 1'
#
loop_
_entity.id
_entity.type
_entity.pdbx_description
1 polymer ?
#
loop_
_entity_poly.entity_id
_entity_poly.type
_entity_poly.pdbx_seq_one_letter_code
_entity_poly.pdbx_strand_id
1 'polypeptide(L)'
;MLPAVNPTPTQTPEFVKQIEAAGALFDKANVVGVYCAHGTFAGNDALGLLTELARFAPGVSKSLSRLGKQTVDWVAGETGNYTPAYVSTMQKGLSAGAERTIPVRLFNWSSQNNHIGRADGAVRLLDEVARFAESLELDEFSPAGPPRIVLWGHSHGGNVFSLLTNLLGSDSETRREFFKASRSFYQPCIRNNVDLPVWPRVIDLLENPDHPLRRVALDVVTFGT
;
A
#
# COMPACT_ATOMS: atom_id res chain seq x y z
N MET A 1 10.45 32.29 0.46
CA MET A 1 10.12 31.21 -0.50
C MET A 1 11.37 30.38 -0.70
N LEU A 2 11.33 29.07 -0.44
CA LEU A 2 12.39 28.19 -0.92
C LEU A 2 12.35 28.20 -2.45
N PRO A 3 13.50 28.23 -3.15
CA PRO A 3 13.51 28.17 -4.60
C PRO A 3 12.84 26.87 -5.06
N ALA A 4 12.01 26.95 -6.10
CA ALA A 4 11.45 25.76 -6.73
C ALA A 4 12.62 24.91 -7.25
N VAL A 5 12.83 23.74 -6.64
CA VAL A 5 13.79 22.76 -7.14
C VAL A 5 13.07 22.02 -8.28
N ASN A 6 13.54 22.23 -9.51
CA ASN A 6 13.07 21.43 -10.63
C ASN A 6 13.59 20.00 -10.44
N PRO A 7 12.73 18.97 -10.48
CA PRO A 7 13.18 17.60 -10.35
C PRO A 7 14.12 17.25 -11.51
N THR A 8 15.19 16.53 -11.21
CA THR A 8 16.14 16.04 -12.22
C THR A 8 15.42 15.07 -13.17
N PRO A 9 15.49 15.28 -14.50
CA PRO A 9 14.82 14.39 -15.45
C PRO A 9 15.34 12.95 -15.37
N THR A 10 14.44 11.98 -15.42
CA THR A 10 14.72 10.55 -15.17
C THR A 10 15.69 9.89 -16.17
N GLN A 11 15.93 10.53 -17.32
CA GLN A 11 16.81 10.02 -18.37
C GLN A 11 18.24 10.57 -18.27
N THR A 12 18.53 11.41 -17.27
CA THR A 12 19.85 12.04 -17.12
C THR A 12 20.81 11.15 -16.33
N PRO A 13 22.12 11.21 -16.62
CA PRO A 13 23.15 10.56 -15.79
C PRO A 13 23.11 11.03 -14.33
N GLU A 14 22.79 12.31 -14.11
CA GLU A 14 22.61 12.89 -12.77
C GLU A 14 21.51 12.16 -11.97
N PHE A 15 20.35 11.91 -12.58
CA PHE A 15 19.27 11.17 -11.94
C PHE A 15 19.69 9.76 -11.57
N VAL A 16 20.35 9.05 -12.49
CA VAL A 16 20.86 7.68 -12.27
C VAL A 16 21.80 7.65 -11.07
N LYS A 17 22.77 8.56 -11.04
CA LYS A 17 23.73 8.68 -9.92
C LYS A 17 23.04 8.99 -8.60
N GLN A 18 22.03 9.87 -8.59
CA GLN A 18 21.29 10.24 -7.40
C GLN A 18 20.46 9.08 -6.84
N ILE A 19 19.75 8.35 -7.71
CA ILE A 19 18.89 7.24 -7.26
C ILE A 19 19.73 6.02 -6.84
N GLU A 20 20.88 5.78 -7.47
CA GLU A 20 21.84 4.77 -7.00
C GLU A 20 22.43 5.16 -5.63
N ALA A 21 22.82 6.42 -5.44
CA ALA A 21 23.28 6.90 -4.14
C ALA A 21 22.19 6.75 -3.06
N ALA A 22 20.92 7.00 -3.40
CA ALA A 22 19.80 6.72 -2.50
C ALA A 22 19.65 5.21 -2.22
N GLY A 23 19.83 4.35 -3.23
CA GLY A 23 19.87 2.89 -3.08
C GLY A 23 20.88 2.42 -2.05
N ALA A 24 22.12 2.93 -2.13
CA ALA A 24 23.19 2.62 -1.18
C ALA A 24 22.83 3.05 0.26
N LEU A 25 22.18 4.20 0.41
CA LEU A 25 21.70 4.68 1.72
C LEU A 25 20.55 3.82 2.28
N PHE A 26 19.63 3.39 1.41
CA PHE A 26 18.52 2.52 1.80
C PHE A 26 19.05 1.15 2.25
N ASP A 27 20.01 0.59 1.53
CA ASP A 27 20.61 -0.69 1.87
C ASP A 27 21.36 -0.63 3.20
N LYS A 28 22.20 0.41 3.38
CA LYS A 28 22.89 0.67 4.65
C LYS A 28 21.93 0.85 5.83
N ALA A 29 20.74 1.41 5.59
CA ALA A 29 19.69 1.57 6.59
C ALA A 29 18.83 0.31 6.77
N ASN A 30 19.15 -0.81 6.11
CA ASN A 30 18.37 -2.04 6.11
C ASN A 30 16.91 -1.88 5.62
N VAL A 31 16.69 -1.00 4.63
CA VAL A 31 15.35 -0.83 4.02
C VAL A 31 15.05 -1.98 3.09
N VAL A 32 14.18 -2.89 3.53
CA VAL A 32 13.86 -4.14 2.82
C VAL A 32 12.77 -4.00 1.78
N GLY A 33 12.01 -2.91 1.79
CA GLY A 33 11.02 -2.64 0.76
C GLY A 33 10.34 -1.29 0.90
N VAL A 34 9.69 -0.86 -0.16
CA VAL A 34 8.96 0.41 -0.24
C VAL A 34 7.54 0.15 -0.73
N TYR A 35 6.55 0.73 -0.05
CA TYR A 35 5.14 0.71 -0.48
C TYR A 35 4.71 2.12 -0.87
N CYS A 36 4.32 2.31 -2.12
CA CYS A 36 3.75 3.56 -2.62
C CYS A 36 2.22 3.47 -2.58
N ALA A 37 1.57 4.24 -1.71
CA ALA A 37 0.13 4.35 -1.61
C ALA A 37 -0.33 5.73 -2.12
N HIS A 38 -1.14 5.72 -3.17
CA HIS A 38 -1.74 6.95 -3.70
C HIS A 38 -2.89 7.43 -2.79
N GLY A 39 -3.14 8.74 -2.82
CA GLY A 39 -4.32 9.34 -2.20
C GLY A 39 -5.26 9.78 -3.29
N THR A 40 -6.43 9.14 -3.33
CA THR A 40 -7.51 9.36 -4.30
C THR A 40 -7.09 9.11 -5.75
N PHE A 41 -7.75 8.17 -6.42
CA PHE A 41 -7.80 8.18 -7.89
C PHE A 41 -8.55 9.43 -8.32
N ALA A 42 -7.85 10.49 -8.71
CA ALA A 42 -8.45 11.59 -9.45
C ALA A 42 -8.68 11.14 -10.90
N GLY A 43 -9.49 10.10 -11.10
CA GLY A 43 -9.60 9.45 -12.41
C GLY A 43 -10.63 8.32 -12.41
N ASN A 44 -11.89 8.71 -12.29
CA ASN A 44 -13.09 7.92 -12.56
C ASN A 44 -13.48 6.85 -11.52
N ASP A 45 -14.49 7.23 -10.72
CA ASP A 45 -15.48 6.42 -10.01
C ASP A 45 -16.00 5.18 -10.78
N ALA A 46 -15.64 4.97 -12.05
CA ALA A 46 -16.18 3.93 -12.92
C ALA A 46 -15.75 2.49 -12.55
N LEU A 47 -14.49 2.23 -12.19
CA LEU A 47 -14.03 0.86 -11.89
C LEU A 47 -14.45 0.37 -10.49
N GLY A 48 -14.49 1.30 -9.53
CA GLY A 48 -15.04 1.05 -8.20
C GLY A 48 -16.54 0.76 -8.27
N LEU A 49 -17.31 1.58 -9.01
CA LEU A 49 -18.72 1.33 -9.30
C LEU A 49 -18.92 0.01 -10.05
N LEU A 50 -18.10 -0.35 -11.03
CA LEU A 50 -18.24 -1.60 -11.78
C LEU A 50 -18.04 -2.83 -10.91
N THR A 51 -17.09 -2.77 -9.97
CA THR A 51 -16.84 -3.87 -9.02
C THR A 51 -17.99 -3.98 -8.02
N GLU A 52 -18.53 -2.86 -7.55
CA GLU A 52 -19.73 -2.79 -6.72
C GLU A 52 -20.98 -3.29 -7.47
N LEU A 53 -21.21 -2.87 -8.72
CA LEU A 53 -22.34 -3.31 -9.53
C LEU A 53 -22.29 -4.81 -9.86
N ALA A 54 -21.09 -5.35 -10.09
CA ALA A 54 -20.90 -6.79 -10.28
C ALA A 54 -21.27 -7.60 -9.03
N ARG A 55 -21.18 -7.00 -7.82
CA ARG A 55 -21.65 -7.63 -6.57
C ARG A 55 -23.18 -7.74 -6.52
N PHE A 56 -23.90 -6.84 -7.17
CA PHE A 56 -25.37 -6.82 -7.17
C PHE A 56 -26.03 -7.44 -8.42
N ALA A 57 -25.33 -7.50 -9.57
CA ALA A 57 -25.87 -8.04 -10.82
C ALA A 57 -24.82 -8.83 -11.65
N PRO A 58 -24.64 -10.14 -11.38
CA PRO A 58 -23.59 -10.97 -12.00
C PRO A 58 -23.69 -11.12 -13.53
N GLY A 59 -24.88 -10.90 -14.11
CA GLY A 59 -25.15 -11.10 -15.54
C GLY A 59 -24.70 -9.96 -16.47
N VAL A 60 -24.42 -8.77 -15.93
CA VAL A 60 -24.15 -7.56 -16.73
C VAL A 60 -22.64 -7.39 -17.04
N SER A 61 -21.76 -8.06 -16.26
CA SER A 61 -20.30 -7.86 -16.36
C SER A 61 -19.67 -8.41 -17.65
N LYS A 62 -20.23 -9.49 -18.23
CA LYS A 62 -19.61 -10.14 -19.39
C LYS A 62 -19.68 -9.28 -20.66
N SER A 63 -20.76 -8.53 -20.87
CA SER A 63 -20.91 -7.69 -22.06
C SER A 63 -20.16 -6.35 -21.95
N LEU A 64 -20.04 -5.77 -20.75
CA LEU A 64 -19.26 -4.54 -20.54
C LEU A 64 -17.74 -4.75 -20.57
N SER A 65 -17.26 -5.93 -20.17
CA SER A 65 -15.81 -6.24 -20.13
C SER A 65 -15.10 -6.15 -21.48
N ARG A 66 -15.84 -6.34 -22.59
CA ARG A 66 -15.29 -6.28 -23.95
C ARG A 66 -15.30 -4.87 -24.55
N LEU A 67 -16.26 -4.02 -24.18
CA LEU A 67 -16.32 -2.62 -24.63
C LEU A 67 -15.40 -1.70 -23.81
N GLY A 68 -15.08 -2.06 -22.56
CA GLY A 68 -14.24 -1.24 -21.67
C GLY A 68 -12.73 -1.40 -21.87
N LYS A 69 -12.23 -2.48 -22.49
CA LYS A 69 -10.78 -2.73 -22.55
C LYS A 69 -10.00 -1.66 -23.30
N GLN A 70 -10.51 -1.17 -24.43
CA GLN A 70 -9.76 -0.23 -25.26
C GLN A 70 -9.89 1.24 -24.80
N THR A 71 -10.95 1.60 -24.09
CA THR A 71 -11.14 2.96 -23.54
C THR A 71 -10.45 3.12 -22.19
N VAL A 72 -10.32 2.05 -21.40
CA VAL A 72 -9.59 2.03 -20.12
C VAL A 72 -8.08 2.18 -20.35
N ASP A 73 -7.51 1.56 -21.38
CA ASP A 73 -6.06 1.62 -21.63
C ASP A 73 -5.55 3.02 -22.03
N TRP A 74 -6.41 3.91 -22.54
CA TRP A 74 -6.02 5.27 -22.96
C TRP A 74 -6.32 6.36 -21.91
N VAL A 75 -7.35 6.20 -21.09
CA VAL A 75 -7.63 7.11 -19.95
C VAL A 75 -6.80 6.72 -18.71
N ALA A 76 -6.18 5.53 -18.71
CA ALA A 76 -5.24 5.04 -17.69
C ALA A 76 -3.86 5.74 -17.68
N GLY A 77 -3.63 6.71 -18.58
CA GLY A 77 -2.43 7.55 -18.57
C GLY A 77 -2.59 8.74 -17.63
N GLU A 78 -1.91 8.69 -16.49
CA GLU A 78 -1.58 9.84 -15.63
C GLU A 78 -2.74 10.49 -14.85
N THR A 79 -3.22 9.82 -13.79
CA THR A 79 -3.93 10.54 -12.70
C THR A 79 -3.88 9.81 -11.35
N GLY A 80 -2.76 9.12 -11.11
CA GLY A 80 -2.34 8.65 -9.79
C GLY A 80 -0.90 9.11 -9.55
N ASN A 81 -0.60 9.60 -8.34
CA ASN A 81 0.74 10.13 -8.00
C ASN A 81 1.87 9.09 -8.14
N TYR A 82 1.51 7.80 -8.14
CA TYR A 82 2.41 6.68 -8.37
C TYR A 82 1.88 5.83 -9.52
N THR A 83 2.69 5.67 -10.58
CA THR A 83 2.39 4.79 -11.72
C THR A 83 3.22 3.51 -11.64
N PRO A 84 2.84 2.43 -12.35
CA PRO A 84 3.69 1.24 -12.46
C PRO A 84 5.08 1.56 -13.03
N ALA A 85 5.17 2.49 -13.99
CA ALA A 85 6.44 2.95 -14.55
C ALA A 85 7.31 3.68 -13.51
N TYR A 86 6.70 4.53 -12.67
CA TYR A 86 7.37 5.18 -11.55
C TYR A 86 7.95 4.15 -10.59
N VAL A 87 7.12 3.21 -10.13
CA VAL A 87 7.52 2.16 -9.17
C VAL A 87 8.63 1.27 -9.74
N SER A 88 8.53 0.88 -11.02
CA SER A 88 9.56 0.09 -11.70
C SER A 88 10.88 0.85 -11.83
N THR A 89 10.82 2.13 -12.20
CA THR A 89 12.02 2.99 -12.31
C THR A 89 12.68 3.17 -10.94
N MET A 90 11.88 3.39 -9.89
CA MET A 90 12.36 3.54 -8.52
C MET A 90 13.03 2.26 -8.02
N GLN A 91 12.38 1.10 -8.21
CA GLN A 91 12.96 -0.20 -7.83
C GLN A 91 14.29 -0.44 -8.53
N LYS A 92 14.35 -0.20 -9.85
CA LYS A 92 15.58 -0.41 -10.62
C LYS A 92 16.71 0.50 -10.13
N GLY A 93 16.43 1.78 -9.90
CA GLY A 93 17.43 2.74 -9.45
C GLY A 93 17.94 2.44 -8.03
N LEU A 94 17.04 2.17 -7.08
CA LEU A 94 17.42 1.81 -5.72
C LEU A 94 18.23 0.50 -5.68
N SER A 95 17.79 -0.51 -6.44
CA SER A 95 18.48 -1.81 -6.47
C SER A 95 19.84 -1.74 -7.18
N ALA A 96 20.06 -0.79 -8.08
CA ALA A 96 21.36 -0.60 -8.73
C ALA A 96 22.43 -0.07 -7.78
N GLY A 97 22.03 0.68 -6.75
CA GLY A 97 22.93 1.20 -5.72
C GLY A 97 23.04 0.34 -4.45
N ALA A 98 22.23 -0.70 -4.33
CA ALA A 98 22.17 -1.59 -3.17
C ALA A 98 22.82 -2.95 -3.48
N GLU A 99 23.25 -3.69 -2.45
CA GLU A 99 23.79 -5.05 -2.64
C GLU A 99 22.71 -6.09 -2.95
N ARG A 100 21.44 -5.70 -2.82
CA ARG A 100 20.26 -6.55 -3.05
C ARG A 100 19.14 -5.78 -3.74
N THR A 101 18.17 -6.53 -4.25
CA THR A 101 16.93 -5.93 -4.75
C THR A 101 16.14 -5.33 -3.59
N ILE A 102 15.76 -4.06 -3.71
CA ILE A 102 14.83 -3.38 -2.81
C ILE A 102 13.48 -3.29 -3.53
N PRO A 103 12.52 -4.19 -3.26
CA PRO A 103 11.22 -4.17 -3.92
C PRO A 103 10.48 -2.85 -3.65
N VAL A 104 9.94 -2.25 -4.70
CA VAL A 104 9.03 -1.11 -4.61
C VAL A 104 7.66 -1.58 -5.10
N ARG A 105 6.63 -1.42 -4.28
CA ARG A 105 5.29 -1.95 -4.51
C ARG A 105 4.29 -0.82 -4.65
N LEU A 106 3.43 -0.91 -5.66
CA LEU A 106 2.26 -0.03 -5.77
C LEU A 106 1.11 -0.63 -4.96
N PHE A 107 0.76 0.00 -3.85
CA PHE A 107 -0.38 -0.41 -3.05
C PHE A 107 -1.67 0.23 -3.58
N ASN A 108 -2.58 -0.61 -4.08
CA ASN A 108 -3.87 -0.19 -4.58
C ASN A 108 -4.96 -0.43 -3.53
N TRP A 109 -5.71 0.61 -3.22
CA TRP A 109 -6.90 0.55 -2.37
C TRP A 109 -8.04 1.32 -3.02
N SER A 110 -9.25 1.18 -2.48
CA SER A 110 -10.48 1.72 -3.09
C SER A 110 -10.42 3.24 -3.33
N SER A 111 -9.55 3.96 -2.63
CA SER A 111 -9.46 5.42 -2.67
C SER A 111 -10.74 6.14 -2.26
N GLN A 112 -11.71 5.41 -1.68
CA GLN A 112 -12.97 5.98 -1.25
C GLN A 112 -12.71 7.00 -0.14
N ASN A 113 -13.31 8.19 -0.32
CA ASN A 113 -13.21 9.28 0.64
C ASN A 113 -14.24 9.13 1.79
N ASN A 114 -14.31 7.94 2.39
CA ASN A 114 -15.13 7.66 3.55
C ASN A 114 -14.36 6.80 4.56
N HIS A 115 -14.86 6.74 5.80
CA HIS A 115 -14.15 6.04 6.88
C HIS A 115 -13.98 4.54 6.60
N ILE A 116 -14.99 3.88 6.03
CA ILE A 116 -14.94 2.43 5.82
C ILE A 116 -13.97 2.04 4.70
N GLY A 117 -13.87 2.83 3.63
CA GLY A 117 -12.93 2.61 2.54
C GLY A 117 -11.47 2.82 2.99
N ARG A 118 -11.22 3.82 3.84
CA ARG A 118 -9.89 4.03 4.46
C ARG A 118 -9.54 2.91 5.45
N ALA A 119 -10.52 2.43 6.22
CA ALA A 119 -10.35 1.29 7.11
C ALA A 119 -10.02 0.00 6.34
N ASP A 120 -10.74 -0.30 5.26
CA ASP A 120 -10.44 -1.44 4.38
C ASP A 120 -9.05 -1.29 3.74
N GLY A 121 -8.68 -0.09 3.31
CA GLY A 121 -7.33 0.21 2.82
C GLY A 121 -6.25 -0.11 3.86
N ALA A 122 -6.45 0.29 5.11
CA ALA A 122 -5.50 0.03 6.20
C ALA A 122 -5.39 -1.46 6.53
N VAL A 123 -6.52 -2.17 6.61
CA VAL A 123 -6.56 -3.62 6.86
C VAL A 123 -5.83 -4.37 5.73
N ARG A 124 -6.08 -4.03 4.46
CA ARG A 124 -5.41 -4.66 3.32
C ARG A 124 -3.92 -4.37 3.27
N LEU A 125 -3.51 -3.13 3.55
CA LEU A 125 -2.11 -2.78 3.60
C LEU A 125 -1.39 -3.56 4.70
N LEU A 126 -2.04 -3.72 5.85
CA LEU A 126 -1.49 -4.48 6.97
C LEU A 126 -1.32 -5.97 6.60
N ASP A 127 -2.30 -6.60 5.95
CA ASP A 127 -2.17 -7.97 5.41
C ASP A 127 -1.03 -8.09 4.40
N GLU A 128 -0.85 -7.11 3.50
CA GLU A 128 0.22 -7.16 2.49
C GLU A 128 1.62 -6.97 3.10
N VAL A 129 1.78 -6.01 4.02
CA VAL A 129 3.03 -5.76 4.73
C VAL A 129 3.38 -6.94 5.64
N ALA A 130 2.39 -7.54 6.29
CA ALA A 130 2.55 -8.73 7.10
C ALA A 130 3.09 -9.92 6.31
N ARG A 131 2.46 -10.23 5.18
CA ARG A 131 2.91 -11.32 4.30
C ARG A 131 4.28 -11.06 3.72
N PHE A 132 4.60 -9.78 3.46
CA PHE A 132 5.95 -9.43 3.07
C PHE A 132 6.93 -9.68 4.22
N ALA A 133 6.62 -9.29 5.46
CA ALA A 133 7.44 -9.57 6.63
C ALA A 133 7.64 -11.08 6.90
N GLU A 134 6.62 -11.91 6.66
CA GLU A 134 6.74 -13.38 6.72
C GLU A 134 7.70 -13.95 5.68
N SER A 135 7.81 -13.31 4.52
CA SER A 135 8.73 -13.73 3.45
C SER A 135 10.18 -13.27 3.66
N LEU A 136 10.43 -12.41 4.65
CA LEU A 136 11.78 -11.96 4.97
C LEU A 136 12.49 -13.00 5.82
N GLU A 137 13.74 -13.29 5.46
CA GLU A 137 14.67 -13.98 6.34
C GLU A 137 15.12 -12.98 7.41
N LEU A 138 14.45 -13.02 8.56
CA LEU A 138 14.69 -12.10 9.67
C LEU A 138 15.81 -12.64 10.57
N ASP A 139 17.04 -12.19 10.32
CA ASP A 139 18.16 -12.45 11.22
C ASP A 139 18.06 -11.59 12.48
N GLU A 140 18.13 -12.24 13.65
CA GLU A 140 18.06 -11.56 14.96
C GLU A 140 19.25 -10.63 15.23
N PHE A 141 20.34 -10.77 14.48
CA PHE A 141 21.62 -10.08 14.70
C PHE A 141 22.12 -9.31 13.48
N SER A 142 21.23 -8.64 12.74
CA SER A 142 21.67 -7.72 11.68
C SER A 142 22.41 -6.51 12.27
N PRO A 143 23.69 -6.27 11.92
CA PRO A 143 24.43 -5.10 12.39
C PRO A 143 23.86 -3.77 11.85
N ALA A 144 23.01 -3.83 10.82
CA ALA A 144 22.30 -2.68 10.26
C ALA A 144 21.00 -2.33 11.01
N GLY A 145 20.65 -3.07 12.07
CA GLY A 145 19.40 -2.92 12.80
C GLY A 145 18.24 -3.71 12.18
N PRO A 146 17.01 -3.58 12.71
CA PRO A 146 15.86 -4.33 12.21
C PRO A 146 15.57 -3.94 10.75
N PRO A 147 15.06 -4.89 9.94
CA PRO A 147 14.64 -4.57 8.58
C PRO A 147 13.55 -3.52 8.59
N ARG A 148 13.60 -2.61 7.62
CA ARG A 148 12.72 -1.44 7.56
C ARG A 148 11.87 -1.46 6.30
N ILE A 149 10.57 -1.26 6.44
CA ILE A 149 9.68 -1.05 5.30
C ILE A 149 9.28 0.42 5.27
N VAL A 150 9.52 1.06 4.13
CA VAL A 150 9.18 2.47 3.94
C VAL A 150 7.78 2.57 3.30
N LEU A 151 6.88 3.30 3.95
CA LEU A 151 5.53 3.57 3.47
C LEU A 151 5.47 5.00 2.92
N TRP A 152 5.31 5.15 1.60
CA TRP A 152 5.19 6.44 0.90
C TRP A 152 3.75 6.72 0.53
N GLY A 153 3.17 7.73 1.17
CA GLY A 153 1.74 8.03 1.10
C GLY A 153 1.54 9.41 0.52
N HIS A 154 0.75 9.51 -0.53
CA HIS A 154 0.31 10.81 -1.05
C HIS A 154 -1.14 11.09 -0.64
N SER A 155 -1.52 12.33 -0.34
CA SER A 155 -2.89 12.74 0.01
C SER A 155 -3.60 11.77 0.99
N HIS A 156 -4.75 11.21 0.63
CA HIS A 156 -5.49 10.23 1.45
C HIS A 156 -4.75 8.93 1.76
N GLY A 157 -3.65 8.60 1.07
CA GLY A 157 -2.76 7.51 1.46
C GLY A 157 -2.19 7.71 2.87
N GLY A 158 -1.99 8.96 3.29
CA GLY A 158 -1.59 9.28 4.67
C GLY A 158 -2.63 8.85 5.71
N ASN A 159 -3.94 8.97 5.42
CA ASN A 159 -4.98 8.51 6.34
C ASN A 159 -5.01 6.99 6.48
N VAL A 160 -4.72 6.27 5.39
CA VAL A 160 -4.58 4.80 5.42
C VAL A 160 -3.42 4.40 6.32
N PHE A 161 -2.29 5.11 6.23
CA PHE A 161 -1.13 4.86 7.08
C PHE A 161 -1.40 5.18 8.54
N SER A 162 -2.09 6.28 8.85
CA SER A 162 -2.48 6.62 10.23
C SER A 162 -3.39 5.56 10.86
N LEU A 163 -4.32 5.00 10.09
CA LEU A 163 -5.17 3.90 10.57
C LEU A 163 -4.35 2.63 10.79
N LEU A 164 -3.43 2.30 9.87
CA LEU A 164 -2.52 1.17 10.01
C LEU A 164 -1.65 1.28 11.26
N THR A 165 -1.05 2.45 11.53
CA THR A 165 -0.20 2.65 12.70
C THR A 165 -1.00 2.60 14.00
N ASN A 166 -2.23 3.14 14.01
CA ASN A 166 -3.15 3.00 15.13
C ASN A 166 -3.52 1.53 15.39
N LEU A 167 -3.79 0.73 14.35
CA LEU A 167 -4.07 -0.71 14.51
C LEU A 167 -2.87 -1.45 15.11
N LEU A 168 -1.65 -1.16 14.64
CA LEU A 168 -0.44 -1.80 15.14
C LEU A 168 -0.09 -1.39 16.58
N GLY A 169 -0.31 -0.12 16.93
CA GLY A 169 0.08 0.46 18.22
C GLY A 169 -0.98 0.44 19.32
N SER A 170 -2.25 0.18 18.98
CA SER A 170 -3.35 0.11 19.96
C SER A 170 -3.37 -1.19 20.75
N ASP A 171 -4.02 -1.18 21.91
CA ASP A 171 -4.33 -2.36 22.71
C ASP A 171 -5.45 -3.23 22.07
N SER A 172 -5.62 -4.45 22.58
CA SER A 172 -6.60 -5.40 22.07
C SER A 172 -8.05 -4.94 22.21
N GLU A 173 -8.40 -4.13 23.21
CA GLU A 173 -9.76 -3.64 23.39
C GLU A 173 -10.13 -2.61 22.33
N THR A 174 -9.23 -1.65 22.08
CA THR A 174 -9.37 -0.64 21.03
C THR A 174 -9.46 -1.29 19.64
N ARG A 175 -8.63 -2.30 19.36
CA ARG A 175 -8.72 -3.08 18.11
C ARG A 175 -10.07 -3.78 17.98
N ARG A 176 -10.56 -4.41 19.06
CA ARG A 176 -11.85 -5.12 19.06
C ARG A 176 -13.01 -4.17 18.74
N GLU A 177 -13.04 -2.97 19.32
CA GLU A 177 -14.08 -1.98 19.01
C GLU A 177 -14.00 -1.49 17.55
N PHE A 178 -12.79 -1.31 17.00
CA PHE A 178 -12.63 -1.01 15.57
C PHE A 178 -13.23 -2.10 14.66
N PHE A 179 -12.92 -3.38 14.91
CA PHE A 179 -13.43 -4.49 14.09
C PHE A 179 -14.93 -4.71 14.29
N LYS A 180 -15.45 -4.43 15.49
CA LYS A 180 -16.89 -4.48 15.77
C LYS A 180 -17.64 -3.37 15.04
N ALA A 181 -17.13 -2.13 15.05
CA ALA A 181 -17.73 -1.00 14.36
C ALA A 181 -17.79 -1.17 12.83
N SER A 182 -16.85 -1.92 12.26
CA SER A 182 -16.75 -2.22 10.83
C SER A 182 -17.38 -3.55 10.42
N ARG A 183 -17.97 -4.31 11.35
CA ARG A 183 -18.42 -5.69 11.12
C ARG A 183 -19.41 -5.84 9.97
N SER A 184 -20.37 -4.93 9.86
CA SER A 184 -21.40 -4.96 8.81
C SER A 184 -20.82 -4.87 7.39
N PHE A 185 -19.58 -4.41 7.24
CA PHE A 185 -18.90 -4.30 5.97
C PHE A 185 -18.26 -5.61 5.50
N TYR A 186 -17.69 -6.41 6.41
CA TYR A 186 -16.96 -7.65 6.04
C TYR A 186 -17.68 -8.94 6.42
N GLN A 187 -18.73 -8.86 7.25
CA GLN A 187 -19.56 -9.99 7.68
C GLN A 187 -21.04 -9.56 7.69
N PRO A 188 -21.78 -9.72 6.58
CA PRO A 188 -23.18 -9.30 6.51
C PRO A 188 -24.06 -10.12 7.46
N CYS A 189 -24.98 -9.46 8.17
CA CYS A 189 -25.86 -10.13 9.14
C CYS A 189 -26.76 -11.23 8.54
N ILE A 190 -26.99 -11.22 7.23
CA ILE A 190 -27.91 -12.15 6.53
C ILE A 190 -27.19 -13.43 6.09
N ARG A 191 -25.86 -13.40 5.95
CA ARG A 191 -25.05 -14.57 5.60
C ARG A 191 -23.92 -14.66 6.61
N ASN A 192 -23.91 -15.68 7.45
CA ASN A 192 -22.83 -15.92 8.44
C ASN A 192 -21.45 -16.19 7.82
N ASN A 193 -21.27 -16.00 6.51
CA ASN A 193 -19.99 -16.12 5.82
C ASN A 193 -19.25 -14.79 5.83
N VAL A 194 -17.92 -14.86 5.92
CA VAL A 194 -17.04 -13.71 5.74
C VAL A 194 -16.97 -13.37 4.25
N ASP A 195 -17.37 -12.15 3.89
CA ASP A 195 -17.33 -11.67 2.50
C ASP A 195 -15.93 -11.13 2.13
N LEU A 196 -15.16 -10.68 3.12
CA LEU A 196 -13.80 -10.17 2.94
C LEU A 196 -12.80 -10.91 3.85
N PRO A 197 -12.19 -12.01 3.37
CA PRO A 197 -11.35 -12.89 4.21
C PRO A 197 -10.07 -12.23 4.74
N VAL A 198 -9.70 -11.07 4.21
CA VAL A 198 -8.57 -10.27 4.72
C VAL A 198 -8.83 -9.73 6.13
N TRP A 199 -10.09 -9.42 6.46
CA TRP A 199 -10.43 -8.83 7.75
C TRP A 199 -10.18 -9.79 8.92
N PRO A 200 -10.68 -11.05 8.91
CA PRO A 200 -10.35 -12.02 9.95
C PRO A 200 -8.85 -12.33 10.04
N ARG A 201 -8.15 -12.48 8.90
CA ARG A 201 -6.70 -12.73 8.92
C ARG A 201 -5.92 -11.64 9.66
N VAL A 202 -6.32 -10.39 9.47
CA VAL A 202 -5.68 -9.26 10.15
C VAL A 202 -6.03 -9.23 11.65
N ILE A 203 -7.23 -9.66 12.04
CA ILE A 203 -7.58 -9.85 13.46
C ILE A 203 -6.62 -10.89 14.07
N ASP A 204 -6.54 -12.08 13.48
CA ASP A 204 -5.68 -13.17 13.97
C ASP A 204 -4.21 -12.74 14.04
N LEU A 205 -3.74 -12.01 13.01
CA LEU A 205 -2.38 -11.45 12.98
C LEU A 205 -2.12 -10.46 14.11
N LEU A 206 -3.06 -9.54 14.37
CA LEU A 206 -2.88 -8.52 15.40
C LEU A 206 -2.86 -9.12 16.80
N GLU A 207 -3.52 -10.26 16.99
CA GLU A 207 -3.53 -11.04 18.23
C GLU A 207 -2.27 -11.91 18.41
N ASN A 208 -1.48 -12.14 17.36
CA ASN A 208 -0.24 -12.90 17.41
C ASN A 208 0.95 -12.00 17.84
N PRO A 209 1.48 -12.13 19.08
CA PRO A 209 2.60 -11.32 19.55
C PRO A 209 3.94 -11.70 18.89
N ASP A 210 4.05 -12.92 18.37
CA ASP A 210 5.28 -13.48 17.79
C ASP A 210 5.34 -13.31 16.26
N HIS A 211 4.36 -12.62 15.68
CA HIS A 211 4.29 -12.44 14.24
C HIS A 211 5.53 -11.71 13.68
N PRO A 212 6.15 -12.15 12.57
CA PRO A 212 7.36 -11.53 11.98
C PRO A 212 7.29 -10.01 11.81
N LEU A 213 6.12 -9.47 11.48
CA LEU A 213 5.83 -8.04 11.40
C LEU A 213 6.30 -7.24 12.63
N ARG A 214 6.28 -7.83 13.84
CA ARG A 214 6.71 -7.18 15.09
C ARG A 214 8.22 -6.89 15.14
N ARG A 215 9.00 -7.53 14.27
CA ARG A 215 10.46 -7.36 14.16
C ARG A 215 10.86 -6.41 13.02
N VAL A 216 9.89 -5.84 12.31
CA VAL A 216 10.11 -4.93 11.19
C VAL A 216 9.80 -3.50 11.62
N ALA A 217 10.68 -2.55 11.28
CA ALA A 217 10.42 -1.13 11.47
C ALA A 217 9.60 -0.57 10.30
N LEU A 218 8.61 0.27 10.57
CA LEU A 218 7.82 0.95 9.55
C LEU A 218 8.17 2.44 9.51
N ASP A 219 8.73 2.90 8.40
CA ASP A 219 9.06 4.31 8.18
C ASP A 219 7.97 4.98 7.34
N VAL A 220 7.22 5.89 7.95
CA VAL A 220 6.08 6.54 7.30
C VAL A 220 6.50 7.89 6.72
N VAL A 221 6.33 8.06 5.41
CA VAL A 221 6.56 9.31 4.69
C VAL A 221 5.27 9.73 4.01
N THR A 222 4.76 10.91 4.36
CA THR A 222 3.53 11.45 3.77
C THR A 222 3.81 12.73 2.99
N PHE A 223 3.30 12.78 1.76
CA PHE A 223 3.42 13.91 0.84
C PHE A 223 2.05 14.57 0.68
N GLY A 224 1.78 15.58 1.53
CA GLY A 224 0.52 16.34 1.55
C GLY A 224 -0.72 15.51 1.88
N THR A 225 -1.76 16.16 2.42
CA THR A 225 -3.12 15.59 2.60
C THR A 225 -4.12 16.43 1.86
#